data_AF-A0A0J8U665-F1
#
_entry.id   AF-A0A0J8U665-F1
#
_cell.length_a   1.000
_cell.length_b   1.000
_cell.length_c   1.000
_cell.angle_alpha   90.00
_cell.angle_beta   90.00
_cell.angle_gamma   90.00
#
_symmetry.space_group_name_H-M   'P 1'
#
loop_
_entity.id
_entity.type
_entity.pdbx_description
1 polymer ?
#
loop_
_entity_poly.entity_id
_entity_poly.type
_entity_poly.pdbx_seq_one_letter_code
_entity_poly.pdbx_strand_id
1 'polypeptide(L)'
;MNRFRLRGDTTEFPAYAHGAGRDGHNYPVVDRATLAAVIARRNVLDNGHISDITFHGGAGATVREYHWDDDGRALDATHTVNPHGSGFYLLDMGLPLVEA
;
A
#
# COMPACT_ATOMS: atom_id res chain seq x y z
N MET A 1 1.88 11.80 16.31
CA MET A 1 1.21 11.03 15.25
C MET A 1 2.21 10.94 14.12
N ASN A 2 2.62 9.73 13.75
CA ASN A 2 3.66 9.53 12.75
C ASN A 2 3.08 9.79 11.35
N ARG A 3 3.92 10.26 10.43
CA ARG A 3 3.54 10.48 9.04
C ARG A 3 4.57 9.85 8.12
N PHE A 4 4.12 9.49 6.94
CA PHE A 4 4.97 8.96 5.89
C PHE A 4 4.47 9.45 4.54
N ARG A 5 5.29 9.28 3.52
CA ARG A 5 4.97 9.59 2.13
C ARG A 5 5.60 8.57 1.19
N LEU A 6 5.06 8.49 -0.02
CA LEU A 6 5.72 7.76 -1.10
C LEU A 6 7.01 8.51 -1.50
N ARG A 7 8.10 7.79 -1.75
CA ARG A 7 9.37 8.38 -2.19
C ARG A 7 9.14 9.14 -3.50
N GLY A 8 9.57 10.40 -3.54
CA GLY A 8 9.36 11.28 -4.69
C GLY A 8 8.01 12.01 -4.69
N ASP A 9 7.17 11.79 -3.68
CA ASP A 9 5.91 12.51 -3.49
C ASP A 9 5.98 13.48 -2.30
N THR A 10 5.06 14.45 -2.28
CA THR A 10 4.85 15.41 -1.18
C THR A 10 3.59 15.13 -0.37
N THR A 11 2.74 14.20 -0.81
CA THR A 11 1.52 13.83 -0.07
C THR A 11 1.87 13.03 1.18
N GLU A 12 1.50 13.55 2.34
CA GLU A 12 1.69 12.88 3.62
C GLU A 12 0.45 12.05 4.01
N PHE A 13 0.69 10.88 4.58
CA PHE A 13 -0.33 9.98 5.11
C PHE A 13 -0.09 9.74 6.60
N PRO A 14 -1.16 9.65 7.42
CA PRO A 14 -1.02 9.34 8.83
C PRO A 14 -0.68 7.86 9.03
N ALA A 15 0.25 7.58 9.94
CA ALA A 15 0.50 6.26 10.47
C ALA A 15 0.07 6.20 11.94
N TYR A 16 -0.66 5.15 12.30
CA TYR A 16 -1.11 4.92 13.66
C TYR A 16 0.02 4.35 14.53
N ALA A 17 0.79 3.44 13.95
CA ALA A 17 1.95 2.79 14.56
C ALA A 17 2.93 2.33 13.46
N HIS A 18 3.99 1.63 13.86
CA HIS A 18 4.82 0.84 12.98
C HIS A 18 4.82 -0.62 13.47
N GLY A 19 4.82 -1.58 12.54
CA GLY A 19 4.85 -3.01 12.84
C GLY A 19 5.88 -3.73 11.99
N ALA A 20 6.41 -4.83 12.50
CA ALA A 20 7.35 -5.67 11.74
C ALA A 20 6.61 -6.39 10.60
N GLY A 21 7.10 -6.22 9.37
CA GLY A 21 6.69 -6.97 8.19
C GLY A 21 7.30 -8.36 8.16
N ARG A 22 6.98 -9.12 7.10
CA ARG A 22 7.45 -10.52 6.96
C ARG A 22 8.96 -10.65 6.79
N ASP A 23 9.60 -9.59 6.31
CA ASP A 23 11.04 -9.50 6.09
C ASP A 23 11.80 -8.87 7.28
N GLY A 24 11.09 -8.56 8.38
CA GLY A 24 11.66 -7.95 9.58
C GLY A 24 11.81 -6.42 9.53
N HIS A 25 11.48 -5.76 8.42
CA HIS A 25 11.45 -4.30 8.36
C HIS A 25 10.21 -3.74 9.07
N ASN A 26 10.31 -2.51 9.58
CA ASN A 26 9.17 -1.82 10.19
C ASN A 26 8.39 -1.05 9.13
N TYR A 27 7.10 -1.35 9.01
CA TYR A 27 6.18 -0.70 8.07
C TYR A 27 5.10 0.10 8.80
N PRO A 28 4.59 1.19 8.19
CA PRO A 28 3.46 1.92 8.73
C PRO A 28 2.24 1.02 8.92
N VAL A 29 1.59 1.17 10.08
CA VAL A 29 0.27 0.62 10.36
C VAL A 29 -0.76 1.72 10.11
N VAL A 30 -1.68 1.46 9.20
CA VAL A 30 -2.65 2.45 8.70
C VAL A 30 -4.08 1.95 8.80
N ASP A 31 -5.04 2.86 8.89
CA ASP A 31 -6.45 2.51 8.82
C ASP A 31 -6.90 2.22 7.37
N ARG A 32 -8.15 1.76 7.23
CA ARG A 32 -8.76 1.45 5.92
C ARG A 32 -8.74 2.65 4.96
N ALA A 33 -9.09 3.83 5.44
CA ALA A 33 -9.22 5.03 4.60
C ALA A 33 -7.86 5.48 4.08
N THR A 34 -6.85 5.44 4.95
CA THR A 34 -5.47 5.77 4.63
C THR A 34 -4.88 4.77 3.66
N LEU A 35 -5.11 3.46 3.85
CA LEU A 35 -4.65 2.45 2.89
C LEU A 35 -5.24 2.69 1.49
N ALA A 36 -6.53 2.97 1.39
CA ALA A 36 -7.16 3.30 0.10
C ALA A 36 -6.57 4.57 -0.52
N ALA A 37 -6.30 5.60 0.29
CA ALA A 37 -5.70 6.85 -0.17
C ALA A 37 -4.26 6.66 -0.69
N VAL A 38 -3.46 5.82 -0.03
CA VAL A 38 -2.10 5.47 -0.48
C VAL A 38 -2.14 4.77 -1.84
N ILE A 39 -3.02 3.79 -2.03
CA ILE A 39 -3.17 3.08 -3.30
C ILE A 39 -3.63 4.04 -4.41
N ALA A 40 -4.63 4.88 -4.13
CA ALA A 40 -5.09 5.89 -5.09
C ALA A 40 -3.96 6.86 -5.48
N ARG A 41 -3.16 7.31 -4.51
CA ARG A 41 -2.04 8.21 -4.80
C ARG A 41 -0.96 7.52 -5.62
N ARG A 42 -0.65 6.26 -5.34
CA ARG A 42 0.29 5.48 -6.15
C ARG A 42 -0.18 5.41 -7.61
N ASN A 43 -1.45 5.11 -7.87
CA ASN A 43 -1.98 5.07 -9.24
C ASN A 43 -1.87 6.41 -9.98
N VAL A 44 -1.86 7.54 -9.26
CA VAL A 44 -1.63 8.86 -9.84
C VAL A 44 -0.16 9.08 -10.20
N LEU A 45 0.76 8.53 -9.41
CA LEU A 45 2.21 8.66 -9.64
C LEU A 45 2.73 7.67 -10.68
N ASP A 46 2.10 6.50 -10.77
CA ASP A 46 2.56 5.38 -11.57
C ASP A 46 1.84 5.39 -12.95
N ASN A 47 2.50 5.97 -13.95
CA ASN A 47 1.92 6.30 -15.25
C ASN A 47 1.76 5.07 -16.16
N GLY A 48 0.86 4.15 -15.78
CA GLY A 48 0.56 2.91 -16.50
C GLY A 48 0.27 1.70 -15.61
N HIS A 49 0.56 1.80 -14.31
CA HIS A 49 0.25 0.76 -13.34
C HIS A 49 -1.05 1.09 -12.60
N ILE A 50 -2.05 0.22 -12.72
CA ILE A 50 -3.33 0.37 -12.03
C ILE A 50 -3.37 -0.60 -10.87
N SER A 51 -3.56 -0.09 -9.66
CA SER A 51 -3.76 -0.90 -8.45
C SER A 51 -5.20 -0.79 -7.96
N ASP A 52 -5.89 -1.90 -7.78
CA ASP A 52 -7.23 -1.98 -7.18
C ASP A 52 -7.17 -2.68 -5.82
N ILE A 53 -7.85 -2.11 -4.82
CA ILE A 53 -7.89 -2.67 -3.47
C ILE A 53 -9.26 -3.23 -3.12
N THR A 54 -9.29 -4.46 -2.61
CA THR A 54 -10.47 -5.13 -2.07
C THR A 54 -10.28 -5.42 -0.58
N PHE A 55 -11.26 -5.05 0.25
CA PHE A 55 -11.22 -5.27 1.70
C PHE A 55 -12.07 -6.46 2.10
N HIS A 56 -11.51 -7.37 2.91
CA HIS A 56 -12.16 -8.64 3.29
C HIS A 56 -12.69 -8.63 4.72
N GLY A 57 -13.35 -7.54 5.14
CA GLY A 57 -14.10 -7.50 6.40
C GLY A 57 -13.32 -7.96 7.64
N GLY A 58 -12.17 -7.33 7.94
CA GLY A 58 -11.35 -7.66 9.11
C GLY A 58 -10.35 -8.80 8.91
N ALA A 59 -10.45 -9.57 7.80
CA ALA A 59 -9.48 -10.61 7.45
C ALA A 59 -8.25 -10.09 6.67
N GLY A 60 -8.19 -8.79 6.39
CA GLY A 60 -7.13 -8.15 5.60
C GLY A 60 -7.68 -7.46 4.34
N ALA A 61 -6.76 -7.11 3.44
CA ALA A 61 -7.09 -6.56 2.13
C ALA A 61 -6.25 -7.24 1.05
N THR A 62 -6.72 -7.17 -0.18
CA THR A 62 -5.99 -7.62 -1.37
C THR A 62 -5.81 -6.45 -2.30
N VAL A 63 -4.59 -6.23 -2.76
CA VAL A 63 -4.27 -5.24 -3.80
C VAL A 63 -3.92 -6.00 -5.07
N ARG A 64 -4.71 -5.81 -6.12
CA ARG A 64 -4.42 -6.33 -7.45
C ARG A 64 -3.75 -5.23 -8.27
N GLU A 65 -2.64 -5.55 -8.90
CA GLU A 65 -1.86 -4.65 -9.74
C GLU A 65 -1.94 -5.12 -11.19
N TYR A 66 -2.26 -4.19 -12.08
CA TYR A 66 -2.38 -4.42 -13.51
C TYR A 66 -1.49 -3.45 -14.27
N HIS A 67 -0.63 -3.97 -15.14
CA HIS A 67 0.19 -3.17 -16.03
C HIS A 67 0.52 -3.91 -17.33
N TRP A 68 1.15 -3.21 -18.26
CA TRP A 68 1.66 -3.79 -19.50
C TRP A 68 3.19 -3.77 -19.46
N ASP A 69 3.85 -4.85 -19.87
CA ASP A 69 5.30 -4.84 -20.10
C ASP A 69 5.65 -4.14 -21.42
N ASP A 70 6.95 -3.97 -21.67
CA ASP A 70 7.47 -3.32 -22.88
C ASP A 70 7.11 -4.08 -24.18
N ASP A 71 6.79 -5.38 -24.07
CA ASP A 71 6.32 -6.23 -25.17
C ASP A 71 4.79 -6.12 -25.39
N GLY A 72 4.10 -5.31 -24.59
CA GLY A 72 2.64 -5.14 -24.65
C GLY A 72 1.86 -6.32 -24.08
N ARG A 73 2.45 -7.13 -23.19
CA ARG A 73 1.76 -8.20 -22.47
C ARG A 73 1.18 -7.66 -21.17
N ALA A 74 -0.06 -8.07 -20.88
CA ALA A 74 -0.69 -7.76 -19.61
C ALA A 74 -0.02 -8.54 -18.48
N LEU A 75 0.45 -7.82 -17.47
CA LEU A 75 0.96 -8.33 -16.21
C LEU A 75 -0.06 -8.05 -15.11
N ASP A 76 -0.41 -9.10 -14.37
CA ASP A 76 -1.41 -9.08 -13.31
C ASP A 76 -0.82 -9.75 -12.06
N ALA A 77 -0.70 -8.99 -10.98
CA ALA A 77 -0.17 -9.46 -9.72
C ALA A 77 -1.17 -9.19 -8.59
N THR A 78 -1.15 -10.02 -7.56
CA THR A 78 -2.04 -9.87 -6.41
C THR A 78 -1.24 -9.96 -5.11
N HIS A 79 -1.36 -8.92 -4.29
CA HIS A 79 -0.68 -8.79 -3.00
C HIS A 79 -1.69 -8.87 -1.87
N THR A 80 -1.36 -9.61 -0.82
CA THR A 80 -2.17 -9.66 0.40
C THR A 80 -1.63 -8.68 1.43
N VAL A 81 -2.48 -7.76 1.86
CA VAL A 81 -2.19 -6.82 2.94
C VAL A 81 -2.68 -7.42 4.24
N ASN A 82 -1.73 -7.73 5.13
CA ASN A 82 -2.03 -8.39 6.39
C ASN A 82 -2.79 -7.44 7.33
N PRO A 83 -3.85 -7.92 8.01
CA PRO A 83 -4.46 -7.17 9.08
C PRO A 83 -3.48 -7.06 10.26
N HIS A 84 -3.38 -5.87 10.86
CA HIS A 84 -2.62 -5.65 12.10
C HIS A 84 -3.53 -5.63 13.35
N GLY A 85 -4.85 -5.65 13.12
CA GLY A 85 -5.90 -5.58 14.13
C GLY A 85 -7.22 -5.14 13.47
N SER A 86 -8.29 -5.04 14.24
CA SER A 86 -9.61 -4.63 13.72
C SER A 86 -9.54 -3.27 13.03
N GLY A 87 -9.59 -3.26 11.69
CA GLY A 87 -9.61 -2.05 10.88
C GLY A 87 -8.24 -1.43 10.53
N PHE A 88 -7.14 -2.06 10.96
CA PHE A 88 -5.78 -1.61 10.69
C PHE A 88 -4.99 -2.60 9.84
N TYR A 89 -4.11 -2.06 9.00
CA TYR A 89 -3.37 -2.79 7.98
C TYR A 89 -1.90 -2.44 8.06
N LEU A 90 -1.03 -3.45 7.91
CA LEU A 90 0.40 -3.23 7.79
C LEU A 90 0.75 -2.97 6.32
N LEU A 91 1.39 -1.83 6.03
CA LEU A 91 1.75 -1.41 4.67
C LEU A 91 3.02 -2.11 4.14
N ASP A 92 3.05 -3.45 4.23
CA ASP A 92 4.13 -4.32 3.75
C ASP A 92 3.81 -4.78 2.32
N MET A 93 3.95 -3.86 1.36
CA MET A 93 3.67 -4.09 -0.07
C MET A 93 4.87 -3.75 -0.95
N GLY A 94 6.08 -3.68 -0.39
CA GLY A 94 7.28 -3.28 -1.14
C GLY A 94 7.26 -1.84 -1.67
N LEU A 95 6.37 -0.98 -1.15
CA LEU A 95 6.31 0.42 -1.57
C LEU A 95 7.55 1.19 -1.09
N PRO A 96 8.10 2.10 -1.91
CA PRO A 96 9.20 2.94 -1.47
C PRO A 96 8.65 4.06 -0.57
N LEU A 97 8.68 3.85 0.74
CA LEU A 97 8.18 4.80 1.74
C LEU A 97 9.33 5.63 2.34
N VAL A 98 9.02 6.86 2.77
CA VAL A 98 9.92 7.69 3.59
C VAL A 98 9.13 8.34 4.73
N GLU A 99 9.76 8.48 5.89
CA GLU A 99 9.19 9.25 7.00
C GLU A 99 9.08 10.73 6.62
N ALA A 100 8.04 11.39 7.15
CA ALA A 100 7.72 12.80 6.90
C ALA A 100 7.75 13.60 8.20
#